data_AF-A0A5B0SF03-F1
#
_entry.id   AF-A0A5B0SF03-F1
#
_cell.length_a   1.000
_cell.length_b   1.000
_cell.length_c   1.000
_cell.angle_alpha   90.00
_cell.angle_beta   90.00
_cell.angle_gamma   90.00
#
_symmetry.space_group_name_H-M   'P 1'
#
loop_
_entity.id
_entity.type
_entity.pdbx_description
1 polymer ?
#
loop_
_entity_poly.entity_id
_entity_poly.type
_entity_poly.pdbx_seq_one_letter_code
_entity_poly.pdbx_strand_id
1 'polypeptide(L)'
;MTLLHRCERESRERNLANGNGPQLSLGQLYLSGAAAGVGNSIISGPVEHIRIRLQTSSSPAQLNHFVGPGDALKKIIRSDGILRGLYCGQLITVAREFHGYGMYFLGYEWLVERHMKLKDCSRSEIGTGWAMLYGAGAGYSMWLSSYPLDQIKTRIQTDGLPSQSGSRKYFGILDCVRKIYVNEGYRGFLRGLTPTLIRSPLVNGATFAAFETTMRFLNSS
;
A
#
# COMPACT_ATOMS: atom_id res chain seq x y z
N MET A 1 2.83 -9.90 -10.83
CA MET A 1 2.49 -11.33 -10.64
C MET A 1 3.69 -12.25 -10.80
N THR A 2 4.54 -12.06 -11.82
CA THR A 2 5.70 -12.93 -12.12
C THR A 2 6.78 -13.02 -11.02
N LEU A 3 7.07 -11.91 -10.32
CA LEU A 3 8.07 -11.90 -9.24
C LEU A 3 7.59 -12.61 -7.97
N LEU A 4 6.30 -12.50 -7.64
CA LEU A 4 5.70 -13.18 -6.50
C LEU A 4 5.78 -14.70 -6.68
N HIS A 5 5.34 -15.19 -7.85
CA HIS A 5 5.44 -16.61 -8.18
C HIS A 5 6.87 -17.14 -8.16
N ARG A 6 7.85 -16.33 -8.60
CA ARG A 6 9.26 -16.72 -8.54
C ARG A 6 9.77 -16.85 -7.10
N CYS A 7 9.46 -15.87 -6.26
CA CYS A 7 9.89 -15.84 -4.86
C CYS A 7 9.21 -16.92 -4.01
N GLU A 8 7.93 -17.21 -4.29
CA GLU A 8 7.20 -18.35 -3.71
C GLU A 8 7.80 -19.68 -4.14
N ARG A 9 8.17 -19.83 -5.42
CA ARG A 9 8.77 -21.07 -5.93
C ARG A 9 10.13 -21.34 -5.29
N GLU A 10 10.99 -20.33 -5.21
CA GLU A 10 12.29 -20.44 -4.54
C GLU A 10 12.13 -20.77 -3.04
N SER A 11 11.14 -20.19 -2.36
CA SER A 11 10.89 -20.47 -0.95
C SER A 11 10.33 -21.87 -0.71
N ARG A 12 9.49 -22.38 -1.63
CA ARG A 12 9.01 -23.78 -1.61
C ARG A 12 10.14 -24.77 -1.90
N GLU A 13 10.99 -24.48 -2.87
CA GLU A 13 12.18 -25.28 -3.18
C GLU A 13 13.13 -25.36 -1.97
N ARG A 14 13.31 -24.25 -1.23
CA ARG A 14 14.08 -24.23 0.03
C ARG A 14 13.41 -25.00 1.17
N ASN A 15 12.09 -24.97 1.29
CA ASN A 15 11.40 -25.78 2.30
C ASN A 15 11.55 -27.28 2.02
N LEU A 16 11.37 -27.69 0.77
CA LEU A 16 11.57 -29.08 0.35
C LEU A 16 13.03 -29.52 0.57
N ALA A 17 14.01 -28.66 0.29
CA ALA A 17 15.42 -28.92 0.55
C ALA A 17 15.75 -29.07 2.06
N ASN A 18 14.99 -28.42 2.93
CA ASN A 18 15.15 -28.49 4.39
C ASN A 18 14.27 -29.57 5.05
N GLY A 19 13.60 -30.43 4.27
CA GLY A 19 12.71 -31.48 4.79
C GLY A 19 11.37 -30.98 5.32
N ASN A 20 11.04 -29.71 5.10
CA ASN A 20 9.73 -29.14 5.44
C ASN A 20 8.72 -29.40 4.30
N GLY A 21 7.43 -29.47 4.65
CA GLY A 21 6.36 -29.65 3.68
C GLY A 21 6.26 -28.53 2.62
N PRO A 22 5.48 -28.73 1.54
CA PRO A 22 5.36 -27.77 0.43
C PRO A 22 4.63 -26.46 0.79
N GLN A 23 4.08 -26.39 2.00
CA GLN A 23 3.37 -25.23 2.52
C GLN A 23 4.38 -24.18 3.01
N LEU A 24 4.17 -22.93 2.59
CA LEU A 24 5.01 -21.80 3.02
C LEU A 24 4.62 -21.41 4.46
N SER A 25 5.60 -21.12 5.30
CA SER A 25 5.31 -20.55 6.61
C SER A 25 4.78 -19.11 6.46
N LEU A 26 4.02 -18.63 7.46
CA LEU A 26 3.51 -17.26 7.48
C LEU A 26 4.64 -16.20 7.30
N GLY A 27 5.84 -16.47 7.82
CA GLY A 27 7.00 -15.59 7.64
C GLY A 27 7.57 -15.60 6.22
N GLN A 28 7.58 -16.76 5.55
CA GLN A 28 8.04 -16.85 4.15
C GLN A 28 7.04 -16.18 3.20
N LEU A 29 5.74 -16.33 3.48
CA LEU A 29 4.69 -15.67 2.71
C LEU A 29 4.70 -14.16 2.90
N TYR A 30 4.95 -13.69 4.13
CA TYR A 30 5.17 -12.28 4.41
C TYR A 30 6.33 -11.74 3.56
N LEU A 31 7.49 -12.41 3.56
CA LEU A 31 8.68 -11.98 2.82
C LEU A 31 8.49 -12.01 1.29
N SER A 32 7.84 -13.04 0.74
CA SER A 32 7.59 -13.14 -0.70
C SER A 32 6.59 -12.09 -1.20
N GLY A 33 5.50 -11.86 -0.46
CA GLY A 33 4.54 -10.80 -0.72
C GLY A 33 5.18 -9.42 -0.65
N ALA A 34 6.03 -9.22 0.36
CA ALA A 34 6.68 -7.95 0.60
C ALA A 34 7.76 -7.63 -0.46
N ALA A 35 8.52 -8.62 -0.92
CA ALA A 35 9.49 -8.47 -2.02
C ALA A 35 8.83 -8.13 -3.37
N ALA A 36 7.66 -8.72 -3.67
CA ALA A 36 6.89 -8.40 -4.88
C ALA A 36 6.36 -6.96 -4.90
N GLY A 37 6.02 -6.41 -3.73
CA GLY A 37 5.58 -5.02 -3.57
C GLY A 37 6.65 -4.00 -3.94
N VAL A 38 7.90 -4.23 -3.51
CA VAL A 38 9.04 -3.30 -3.73
C VAL A 38 9.30 -3.03 -5.22
N GLY A 39 9.21 -4.06 -6.07
CA GLY A 39 9.43 -3.89 -7.51
C GLY A 39 8.44 -2.94 -8.16
N ASN A 40 7.17 -2.98 -7.74
CA ASN A 40 6.13 -2.08 -8.24
C ASN A 40 6.33 -0.65 -7.74
N SER A 41 6.64 -0.46 -6.45
CA SER A 41 6.76 0.87 -5.85
C SER A 41 7.88 1.71 -6.47
N ILE A 42 8.97 1.11 -6.96
CA ILE A 42 10.05 1.86 -7.60
C ILE A 42 9.58 2.50 -8.92
N ILE A 43 8.74 1.80 -9.67
CA ILE A 43 8.22 2.28 -10.96
C ILE A 43 7.01 3.21 -10.75
N SER A 44 6.11 2.85 -9.84
CA SER A 44 4.89 3.63 -9.59
C SER A 44 5.13 4.85 -8.70
N GLY A 45 6.21 4.86 -7.91
CA GLY A 45 6.51 5.90 -6.91
C GLY A 45 6.47 7.33 -7.46
N PRO A 46 7.15 7.64 -8.58
CA PRO A 46 7.10 8.98 -9.19
C PRO A 46 5.68 9.40 -9.59
N VAL A 47 4.88 8.49 -10.15
CA VAL A 47 3.50 8.76 -10.57
C VAL A 47 2.60 8.99 -9.35
N GLU A 48 2.75 8.15 -8.33
CA GLU A 48 2.02 8.29 -7.07
C GLU A 48 2.34 9.61 -6.38
N HIS A 49 3.61 10.02 -6.39
CA HIS A 49 4.04 11.28 -5.80
C HIS A 49 3.41 12.49 -6.51
N ILE A 50 3.37 12.49 -7.85
CA ILE A 50 2.69 13.54 -8.63
C ILE A 50 1.19 13.57 -8.27
N ARG A 51 0.55 12.40 -8.21
CA ARG A 51 -0.87 12.28 -7.87
C ARG A 51 -1.18 12.83 -6.48
N ILE A 52 -0.37 12.49 -5.47
CA ILE A 52 -0.56 12.96 -4.09
C ILE A 52 -0.46 14.48 -4.04
N ARG A 53 0.56 15.08 -4.67
CA ARG A 53 0.73 16.53 -4.71
C ARG A 53 -0.44 17.26 -5.38
N LEU A 54 -0.96 16.72 -6.48
CA LEU A 54 -2.15 17.24 -7.15
C LEU A 54 -3.39 17.15 -6.26
N GLN A 55 -3.60 16.02 -5.57
CA GLN A 55 -4.75 15.81 -4.70
C GLN A 55 -4.72 16.68 -3.42
N THR A 56 -3.53 16.96 -2.90
CA THR A 56 -3.36 17.78 -1.69
C THR A 56 -3.35 19.29 -1.97
N SER A 57 -3.32 19.69 -3.25
CA SER A 57 -3.41 21.10 -3.66
C SER A 57 -4.88 21.54 -3.70
N SER A 58 -5.50 21.72 -2.53
CA SER A 58 -6.95 21.90 -2.39
C SER A 58 -7.43 23.35 -2.21
N SER A 59 -6.52 24.34 -2.12
CA SER A 59 -6.91 25.76 -1.93
C SER A 59 -7.02 26.52 -3.27
N PRO A 60 -7.93 27.49 -3.45
CA PRO A 60 -8.08 28.29 -4.68
C PRO A 60 -6.79 29.01 -5.14
N ALA A 61 -5.94 29.43 -4.21
CA ALA A 61 -4.61 29.98 -4.52
C ALA A 61 -3.59 28.92 -4.99
N GLN A 62 -3.86 27.64 -4.72
CA GLN A 62 -3.04 26.47 -5.09
C GLN A 62 -3.49 25.82 -6.41
N LEU A 63 -4.79 25.94 -6.77
CA LEU A 63 -5.34 25.49 -8.06
C LEU A 63 -4.66 26.15 -9.27
N ASN A 64 -4.21 27.40 -9.12
CA ASN A 64 -3.42 28.11 -10.15
C ASN A 64 -1.96 27.64 -10.24
N HIS A 65 -1.48 26.78 -9.32
CA HIS A 65 -0.08 26.36 -9.28
C HIS A 65 0.20 25.11 -10.13
N PHE A 66 -0.79 24.25 -10.38
CA PHE A 66 -0.62 23.07 -11.24
C PHE A 66 -1.81 22.94 -12.19
N VAL A 67 -1.58 23.23 -13.48
CA VAL A 67 -2.62 23.14 -14.53
C VAL A 67 -2.88 21.67 -14.91
N GLY A 68 -1.92 20.77 -14.64
CA GLY A 68 -2.06 19.34 -14.87
C GLY A 68 -0.82 18.52 -14.49
N PRO A 69 -0.82 17.20 -14.71
CA PRO A 69 0.26 16.29 -14.31
C PRO A 69 1.61 16.63 -14.93
N GLY A 70 1.63 17.02 -16.21
CA GLY A 70 2.86 17.39 -16.91
C GLY A 70 3.45 18.72 -16.43
N ASP A 71 2.60 19.68 -16.06
CA ASP A 71 3.03 20.95 -15.47
C ASP A 71 3.58 20.73 -14.05
N ALA A 72 2.90 19.88 -13.26
CA ALA A 72 3.39 19.45 -11.95
C ALA A 72 4.76 18.76 -12.03
N LEU A 73 4.93 17.83 -12.96
CA LEU A 73 6.21 17.17 -13.21
C LEU A 73 7.32 18.18 -13.53
N LYS A 74 7.09 19.10 -14.49
CA LYS A 74 8.08 20.12 -14.87
C LYS A 74 8.45 21.03 -13.70
N LYS A 75 7.47 21.49 -12.93
CA LYS A 75 7.69 22.37 -11.77
C LYS A 75 8.43 21.66 -10.64
N ILE A 76 8.12 20.39 -10.37
CA ILE A 76 8.82 19.59 -9.36
C ILE A 76 10.27 19.36 -9.76
N ILE A 77 10.53 18.97 -11.01
CA ILE A 77 11.91 18.76 -11.51
C ILE A 77 12.71 20.07 -11.43
N ARG A 78 12.12 21.20 -11.79
CA ARG A 78 12.80 22.51 -11.76
C ARG A 78 13.08 23.03 -10.34
N SER A 79 12.26 22.68 -9.36
CA SER A 79 12.39 23.18 -7.97
C SER A 79 13.22 22.26 -7.08
N ASP A 80 12.96 20.95 -7.11
CA ASP A 80 13.56 19.97 -6.20
C ASP A 80 14.50 18.98 -6.92
N GLY A 81 14.58 19.01 -8.26
CA GLY A 81 15.37 18.05 -9.04
C GLY A 81 14.70 16.67 -9.16
N ILE A 82 15.29 15.77 -9.95
CA ILE A 82 14.69 14.46 -10.25
C ILE A 82 14.72 13.54 -9.02
N LEU A 83 15.90 13.32 -8.43
CA LEU A 83 16.05 12.37 -7.33
C LEU A 83 15.30 12.82 -6.07
N ARG A 84 15.45 14.10 -5.71
CA ARG A 84 14.87 14.63 -4.48
C ARG A 84 13.43 15.10 -4.65
N GLY A 85 13.02 15.45 -5.87
CA GLY A 85 11.64 15.84 -6.20
C GLY A 85 10.75 14.66 -6.54
N LEU A 86 11.15 13.71 -7.37
CA LEU A 86 10.28 12.58 -7.76
C LEU A 86 10.33 11.42 -6.77
N TYR A 87 11.48 11.14 -6.15
CA TYR A 87 11.65 10.01 -5.24
C TYR A 87 11.65 10.41 -3.75
N CYS A 88 11.16 11.62 -3.41
CA CYS A 88 10.99 12.00 -2.01
C CYS A 88 10.04 11.01 -1.31
N GLY A 89 10.48 10.44 -0.19
CA GLY A 89 9.69 9.45 0.55
C GLY A 89 9.65 8.06 -0.10
N GLN A 90 10.42 7.77 -1.14
CA GLN A 90 10.45 6.44 -1.77
C GLN A 90 10.81 5.33 -0.77
N LEU A 91 11.76 5.59 0.13
CA LEU A 91 12.17 4.62 1.15
C LEU A 91 11.01 4.26 2.09
N ILE A 92 10.25 5.26 2.55
CA ILE A 92 9.10 5.01 3.42
C ILE A 92 7.93 4.40 2.64
N THR A 93 7.78 4.71 1.35
CA THR A 93 6.83 4.02 0.45
C THR A 93 7.14 2.53 0.36
N VAL A 94 8.40 2.18 0.09
CA VAL A 94 8.84 0.78 0.00
C VAL A 94 8.62 0.07 1.33
N ALA A 95 8.98 0.69 2.45
CA ALA A 95 8.76 0.10 3.78
C ALA A 95 7.26 -0.10 4.08
N ARG A 96 6.42 0.88 3.74
CA ARG A 96 4.96 0.81 3.89
C ARG A 96 4.35 -0.30 3.04
N GLU A 97 4.74 -0.40 1.77
CA GLU A 97 4.23 -1.45 0.88
C GLU A 97 4.69 -2.84 1.31
N PHE A 98 5.98 -2.97 1.63
CA PHE A 98 6.54 -4.20 2.17
C PHE A 98 5.74 -4.69 3.39
N HIS A 99 5.56 -3.81 4.38
CA HIS A 99 4.82 -4.16 5.59
C HIS A 99 3.33 -4.43 5.32
N GLY A 100 2.68 -3.59 4.50
CA GLY A 100 1.27 -3.71 4.18
C GLY A 100 0.94 -5.03 3.47
N TYR A 101 1.68 -5.40 2.42
CA TYR A 101 1.47 -6.66 1.73
C TYR A 101 1.70 -7.86 2.64
N GLY A 102 2.74 -7.82 3.46
CA GLY A 102 3.01 -8.88 4.42
C GLY A 102 1.86 -9.07 5.42
N MET A 103 1.33 -7.99 5.98
CA MET A 103 0.19 -8.02 6.91
C MET A 103 -1.13 -8.44 6.24
N TYR A 104 -1.33 -8.08 4.97
CA TYR A 104 -2.47 -8.52 4.18
C TYR A 104 -2.45 -10.04 4.01
N PHE A 105 -1.35 -10.61 3.48
CA PHE A 105 -1.26 -12.06 3.26
C PHE A 105 -1.33 -12.85 4.55
N LEU A 106 -0.66 -12.38 5.61
CA LEU A 106 -0.74 -13.01 6.93
C LEU A 106 -2.18 -13.01 7.46
N GLY A 107 -2.90 -11.88 7.38
CA GLY A 107 -4.29 -11.79 7.80
C GLY A 107 -5.22 -12.67 6.98
N TYR A 108 -4.99 -12.75 5.67
CA TYR A 108 -5.77 -13.59 4.75
C TYR A 108 -5.60 -15.08 5.05
N GLU A 109 -4.36 -15.55 5.12
CA GLU A 109 -4.07 -16.95 5.42
C GLU A 109 -4.54 -17.33 6.82
N TRP A 110 -4.38 -16.46 7.81
CA TRP A 110 -4.88 -16.73 9.17
C TRP A 110 -6.41 -16.94 9.18
N LEU A 111 -7.17 -16.11 8.45
CA LEU A 111 -8.63 -16.27 8.34
C LEU A 111 -9.03 -17.55 7.60
N VAL A 112 -8.32 -17.86 6.50
CA VAL A 112 -8.54 -19.06 5.69
C VAL A 112 -8.23 -20.33 6.51
N GLU A 113 -7.07 -20.40 7.16
CA GLU A 113 -6.69 -21.52 8.02
C GLU A 113 -7.67 -21.71 9.18
N ARG A 114 -8.12 -20.61 9.78
CA ARG A 114 -9.11 -20.67 10.85
C ARG A 114 -10.44 -21.24 10.35
N HIS A 115 -10.90 -20.87 9.16
CA HIS A 115 -12.11 -21.45 8.58
C HIS A 115 -11.95 -22.94 8.29
N MET A 116 -10.85 -23.34 7.65
CA MET A 116 -10.55 -24.74 7.35
C MET A 116 -10.56 -25.60 8.62
N LYS A 117 -9.91 -25.12 9.70
CA LYS A 117 -9.88 -25.82 11.00
C LYS A 117 -11.26 -25.94 11.66
N LEU A 118 -12.11 -24.92 11.53
CA LEU A 118 -13.43 -24.89 12.17
C LEU A 118 -14.49 -25.68 11.38
N LYS A 119 -14.30 -25.86 10.07
CA LYS A 119 -15.25 -26.52 9.18
C LYS A 119 -14.77 -27.86 8.65
N ASP A 120 -13.58 -28.28 9.04
CA ASP A 120 -12.89 -29.48 8.57
C ASP A 120 -12.96 -29.61 7.04
N CYS A 121 -12.62 -28.51 6.35
CA CYS A 121 -12.69 -28.39 4.90
C CYS A 121 -11.35 -27.98 4.30
N SER A 122 -11.17 -28.34 3.04
CA SER A 122 -10.01 -27.95 2.23
C SER A 122 -10.17 -26.54 1.64
N ARG A 123 -9.05 -25.92 1.25
CA ARG A 123 -9.04 -24.57 0.67
C ARG A 123 -9.89 -24.45 -0.61
N SER A 124 -9.99 -25.53 -1.40
CA SER A 124 -10.82 -25.59 -2.62
C SER A 124 -12.31 -25.55 -2.34
N GLU A 125 -12.74 -25.87 -1.12
CA GLU A 125 -14.15 -25.88 -0.73
C GLU A 125 -14.61 -24.52 -0.17
N ILE A 126 -13.68 -23.56 0.00
CA ILE A 126 -14.01 -22.21 0.42
C ILE A 126 -14.69 -21.48 -0.75
N GLY A 127 -16.00 -21.30 -0.63
CA GLY A 127 -16.77 -20.56 -1.61
C GLY A 127 -16.28 -19.11 -1.79
N THR A 128 -16.48 -18.56 -2.99
CA THR A 128 -16.03 -17.22 -3.39
C THR A 128 -16.45 -16.13 -2.40
N GLY A 129 -17.67 -16.19 -1.86
CA GLY A 129 -18.14 -15.22 -0.87
C GLY A 129 -17.31 -15.19 0.42
N TRP A 130 -16.90 -16.36 0.92
CA TRP A 130 -16.02 -16.44 2.10
C TRP A 130 -14.62 -15.95 1.79
N ALA A 131 -14.07 -16.33 0.63
CA ALA A 131 -12.78 -15.82 0.16
C ALA A 131 -12.77 -14.28 0.06
N MET A 132 -13.87 -13.67 -0.40
CA MET A 132 -14.05 -12.21 -0.43
C MET A 132 -14.08 -11.61 0.98
N LEU A 133 -14.81 -12.21 1.92
CA LEU A 133 -14.85 -11.76 3.31
C LEU A 133 -13.46 -11.83 3.98
N TYR A 134 -12.68 -12.88 3.71
CA TYR A 134 -11.32 -13.00 4.22
C TYR A 134 -10.38 -11.97 3.59
N GLY A 135 -10.53 -11.70 2.29
CA GLY A 135 -9.83 -10.61 1.62
C GLY A 135 -10.15 -9.24 2.25
N ALA A 136 -11.41 -8.98 2.58
CA ALA A 136 -11.82 -7.76 3.26
C ALA A 136 -11.24 -7.65 4.69
N GLY A 137 -11.31 -8.74 5.47
CA GLY A 137 -10.72 -8.81 6.81
C GLY A 137 -9.20 -8.61 6.81
N ALA A 138 -8.51 -9.24 5.85
CA ALA A 138 -7.09 -9.04 5.60
C ALA A 138 -6.75 -7.59 5.23
N GLY A 139 -7.59 -6.95 4.42
CA GLY A 139 -7.48 -5.52 4.08
C GLY A 139 -7.55 -4.62 5.30
N TYR A 140 -8.45 -4.90 6.26
CA TYR A 140 -8.50 -4.16 7.51
C TYR A 140 -7.26 -4.38 8.38
N SER A 141 -6.78 -5.63 8.49
CA SER A 141 -5.53 -5.95 9.20
C SER A 141 -4.34 -5.17 8.62
N MET A 142 -4.22 -5.15 7.29
CA MET A 142 -3.22 -4.36 6.58
C MET A 142 -3.34 -2.89 6.93
N TRP A 143 -4.52 -2.28 6.77
CA TRP A 143 -4.67 -0.85 7.01
C TRP A 143 -4.37 -0.48 8.45
N LEU A 144 -4.89 -1.22 9.43
CA LEU A 144 -4.66 -0.95 10.86
C LEU A 144 -3.17 -0.99 11.23
N SER A 145 -2.40 -1.91 10.64
CA SER A 145 -0.97 -2.06 10.91
C SER A 145 -0.09 -1.08 10.14
N SER A 146 -0.38 -0.85 8.85
CA SER A 146 0.46 -0.02 7.99
C SER A 146 0.13 1.47 8.05
N TYR A 147 -0.99 1.87 8.68
CA TYR A 147 -1.43 3.28 8.70
C TYR A 147 -0.38 4.26 9.24
N PRO A 148 0.38 3.96 10.33
CA PRO A 148 1.41 4.86 10.82
C PRO A 148 2.49 5.15 9.76
N LEU A 149 2.89 4.15 8.98
CA LEU A 149 3.85 4.31 7.88
C LEU A 149 3.24 5.13 6.74
N ASP A 150 1.94 4.94 6.45
CA ASP A 150 1.19 5.72 5.47
C ASP A 150 1.12 7.20 5.84
N GLN A 151 0.96 7.53 7.13
CA GLN A 151 0.99 8.90 7.63
C GLN A 151 2.36 9.55 7.47
N ILE A 152 3.43 8.83 7.82
CA ILE A 152 4.80 9.32 7.65
C ILE A 152 5.10 9.54 6.16
N LYS A 153 4.75 8.57 5.30
CA LYS A 153 4.86 8.68 3.83
C LYS A 153 4.17 9.94 3.32
N THR A 154 2.89 10.11 3.67
CA THR A 154 2.08 11.23 3.19
C THR A 154 2.68 12.57 3.61
N ARG A 155 3.12 12.71 4.86
CA ARG A 155 3.73 13.96 5.36
C ARG A 155 5.06 14.29 4.69
N ILE A 156 5.89 13.29 4.40
CA ILE A 156 7.17 13.50 3.71
C ILE A 156 6.95 13.84 2.23
N GLN A 157 6.00 13.20 1.56
CA GLN A 157 5.71 13.45 0.14
C GLN A 157 5.01 14.80 -0.09
N THR A 158 4.28 15.28 0.92
CA THR A 158 3.62 16.60 0.90
C THR A 158 4.49 17.73 1.46
N ASP A 159 5.65 17.40 2.07
CA ASP A 159 6.58 18.40 2.57
C ASP A 159 7.24 19.18 1.43
N GLY A 160 7.48 20.47 1.64
CA GLY A 160 8.07 21.35 0.64
C GLY A 160 7.15 21.68 -0.55
N LEU A 161 5.86 21.32 -0.51
CA LEU A 161 4.87 21.90 -1.41
C LEU A 161 4.87 23.44 -1.22
N PRO A 162 4.73 24.25 -2.30
CA PRO A 162 4.79 25.71 -2.25
C PRO A 162 3.84 26.36 -1.23
N SER A 163 2.81 25.62 -0.82
CA SER A 163 1.81 25.98 0.18
C SER A 163 2.30 25.95 1.64
N GLN A 164 3.42 25.30 1.96
CA GLN A 164 3.94 25.21 3.33
C GLN A 164 5.24 26.03 3.43
N SER A 165 5.09 27.32 3.72
CA SER A 165 6.14 28.27 4.14
C SER A 165 7.39 28.44 3.25
N GLY A 166 7.50 27.78 2.09
CA GLY A 166 8.73 27.76 1.29
C GLY A 166 9.93 27.10 1.99
N SER A 167 9.75 26.56 3.20
CA SER A 167 10.79 25.91 4.01
C SER A 167 10.35 24.49 4.36
N ARG A 168 11.29 23.54 4.28
CA ARG A 168 10.99 22.14 4.58
C ARG A 168 10.70 21.97 6.06
N LYS A 169 9.59 21.28 6.36
CA LYS A 169 9.19 20.96 7.73
C LYS A 169 9.96 19.77 8.27
N TYR A 170 10.41 18.84 7.43
CA TYR A 170 11.07 17.60 7.84
C TYR A 170 12.44 17.42 7.16
N PHE A 171 13.48 17.16 7.95
CA PHE A 171 14.82 16.86 7.44
C PHE A 171 15.01 15.38 7.06
N GLY A 172 14.07 14.52 7.46
CA GLY A 172 14.08 13.09 7.15
C GLY A 172 12.94 12.34 7.84
N ILE A 173 12.93 11.01 7.68
CA ILE A 173 11.88 10.14 8.25
C ILE A 173 11.85 10.22 9.77
N LEU A 174 13.00 10.11 10.43
CA LEU A 174 13.10 10.14 11.89
C LEU A 174 12.69 11.50 12.47
N ASP A 175 13.06 12.59 11.81
CA ASP A 175 12.63 13.95 12.18
C ASP A 175 11.11 14.10 12.02
N CYS A 176 10.53 13.54 10.95
CA CYS A 176 9.09 13.47 10.77
C CYS A 176 8.39 12.71 11.90
N VAL A 177 8.85 11.50 12.23
CA VAL A 177 8.32 10.70 13.34
C VAL A 177 8.39 11.47 14.66
N ARG A 178 9.55 12.04 14.98
CA ARG A 178 9.75 12.85 16.20
C ARG A 178 8.77 14.01 16.25
N LYS A 179 8.65 14.79 15.17
CA LYS A 179 7.77 15.95 15.12
C LYS A 179 6.29 15.57 15.18
N ILE A 180 5.87 14.46 14.60
CA ILE A 180 4.50 13.95 14.76
C ILE A 180 4.26 13.63 16.24
N TYR A 181 5.15 12.86 16.84
CA TYR A 181 4.98 12.40 18.22
C TYR A 181 4.97 13.57 19.23
N VAL A 182 5.90 14.52 19.09
CA VAL A 182 5.99 15.68 20.00
C VAL A 182 4.79 16.62 19.86
N ASN A 183 4.30 16.87 18.64
CA ASN A 183 3.24 17.87 18.41
C ASN A 183 1.82 17.30 18.49
N GLU A 184 1.63 16.01 18.16
CA GLU A 184 0.30 15.39 18.02
C GLU A 184 0.15 14.09 18.83
N GLY A 185 1.23 13.61 19.45
CA GLY A 185 1.25 12.33 20.15
C GLY A 185 1.01 11.14 19.23
N TYR A 186 0.65 10.00 19.83
CA TYR A 186 0.35 8.78 19.09
C TYR A 186 -0.84 8.94 18.13
N ARG A 187 -1.83 9.78 18.48
CA ARG A 187 -3.01 10.05 17.64
C ARG A 187 -2.65 10.69 16.29
N GLY A 188 -1.52 11.41 16.22
CA GLY A 188 -1.00 11.96 14.96
C GLY A 188 -0.74 10.90 13.88
N PHE A 189 -0.37 9.68 14.29
CA PHE A 189 -0.13 8.55 13.38
C PHE A 189 -1.39 7.82 12.94
N LEU A 190 -2.54 8.09 13.57
CA LEU A 190 -3.84 7.45 13.25
C LEU A 190 -4.85 8.44 12.65
N ARG A 191 -4.43 9.69 12.41
CA ARG A 191 -5.30 10.76 11.95
C ARG A 191 -5.83 10.47 10.53
N GLY A 192 -7.12 10.20 10.41
CA GLY A 192 -7.76 9.85 9.13
C GLY A 192 -7.91 8.35 8.90
N LEU A 193 -7.60 7.50 9.88
CA LEU A 193 -7.77 6.05 9.76
C LEU A 193 -9.24 5.68 9.51
N THR A 194 -10.17 6.29 10.24
CA THR A 194 -11.62 6.02 10.10
C THR A 194 -12.13 6.19 8.66
N PRO A 195 -11.96 7.36 8.00
CA PRO A 195 -12.39 7.50 6.61
C PRO A 195 -11.66 6.55 5.66
N THR A 196 -10.39 6.20 5.92
CA THR A 196 -9.69 5.18 5.13
C THR A 196 -10.32 3.80 5.26
N LEU A 197 -10.67 3.37 6.48
CA LEU A 197 -11.32 2.09 6.73
C LEU A 197 -12.71 2.03 6.10
N ILE A 198 -13.51 3.10 6.16
CA ILE A 198 -14.83 3.16 5.53
C ILE A 198 -14.72 3.10 4.00
N ARG A 199 -13.74 3.81 3.43
CA ARG A 199 -13.52 3.86 1.98
C ARG A 199 -13.05 2.52 1.41
N SER A 200 -12.23 1.77 2.15
CA SER A 200 -11.58 0.55 1.66
C SER A 200 -12.55 -0.51 1.10
N PRO A 201 -13.59 -0.98 1.83
CA PRO A 201 -14.51 -1.98 1.32
C PRO A 201 -15.35 -1.47 0.14
N LEU A 202 -15.69 -0.17 0.12
CA LEU A 202 -16.46 0.44 -0.96
C LEU A 202 -15.70 0.42 -2.29
N VAL A 203 -14.44 0.84 -2.26
CA VAL A 203 -13.58 0.85 -3.45
C VAL A 203 -13.32 -0.58 -3.92
N ASN A 204 -12.99 -1.50 -3.01
CA ASN A 204 -12.75 -2.90 -3.38
C ASN A 204 -14.01 -3.55 -3.97
N GLY A 205 -15.18 -3.32 -3.38
CA GLY A 205 -16.45 -3.84 -3.89
C GLY A 205 -16.77 -3.31 -5.29
N ALA A 206 -16.57 -2.01 -5.52
CA ALA A 206 -16.75 -1.41 -6.85
C ALA A 206 -15.77 -2.01 -7.88
N THR A 207 -14.51 -2.24 -7.52
CA THR A 207 -13.54 -2.91 -8.39
C THR A 207 -13.97 -4.32 -8.76
N PHE A 208 -14.44 -5.12 -7.80
CA PHE A 208 -14.94 -6.46 -8.06
C PHE A 208 -16.17 -6.45 -8.97
N ALA A 209 -17.14 -5.58 -8.69
CA ALA A 209 -18.33 -5.45 -9.52
C ALA A 209 -17.98 -5.08 -10.97
N ALA A 210 -17.10 -4.09 -11.16
CA ALA A 210 -16.64 -3.69 -12.48
C ALA A 210 -15.93 -4.84 -13.21
N PHE A 211 -15.00 -5.53 -12.55
CA PHE A 211 -14.30 -6.68 -13.12
C PHE A 211 -15.27 -7.79 -13.54
N GLU A 212 -16.23 -8.13 -12.67
CA GLU A 212 -17.20 -9.18 -12.93
C GLU A 212 -18.13 -8.81 -14.10
N THR A 213 -18.64 -7.57 -14.14
CA THR A 213 -19.45 -7.09 -15.27
C THR A 213 -18.67 -7.14 -16.58
N THR A 214 -17.42 -6.68 -16.58
CA THR A 214 -16.58 -6.69 -17.79
C THR A 214 -16.26 -8.11 -18.24
N MET A 215 -15.89 -9.01 -17.33
CA MET A 215 -15.61 -10.41 -17.68
C MET A 215 -16.85 -11.12 -18.21
N ARG A 216 -18.03 -10.87 -17.63
CA ARG A 216 -19.30 -11.41 -18.14
C ARG A 216 -19.58 -10.92 -19.56
N PHE A 217 -19.37 -9.62 -19.82
CA PHE A 217 -19.56 -9.04 -21.15
C PHE A 217 -18.60 -9.66 -22.18
N LEU A 218 -17.31 -9.75 -21.86
CA LEU A 218 -16.30 -10.33 -22.75
C LEU A 218 -16.51 -11.81 -23.01
N ASN A 219 -16.93 -12.58 -22.00
CA ASN A 219 -17.22 -14.01 -22.16
C ASN A 219 -18.59 -14.28 -22.81
N SER A 220 -19.44 -13.25 -22.94
CA SER A 220 -20.72 -13.32 -23.65
C SER A 220 -20.62 -12.92 -25.13
N SER A 221 -19.43 -12.50 -25.58
CA SER A 221 -19.08 -12.22 -26.98
C SER A 221 -18.30 -13.38 -27.58
#